data_AF-S4YA27-F1
#
_entry.id   AF-S4YA27-F1
#
_cell.length_a   1.000
_cell.length_b   1.000
_cell.length_c   1.000
_cell.angle_alpha   90.00
_cell.angle_beta   90.00
_cell.angle_gamma   90.00
#
_symmetry.space_group_name_H-M   'P 1'
#
loop_
_entity.id
_entity.type
_entity.pdbx_description
1 polymer ?
#
loop_
_entity_poly.entity_id
_entity_poly.type
_entity_poly.pdbx_seq_one_letter_code
_entity_poly.pdbx_strand_id
1 'polypeptide(L)'
;MSLARLGFVPVLGLLPLLGFGCSDPAPPTPRAAYSLNFVKPGASCNVGNHLEVLGEVSAARRLRMVADGDEGATVDCTVTGSGTFDVSATMALRNSTAATDVRIKIVDISPAATKEMPASGSIIFSSAKTSGTAFTSTSDEQCQFWFDADSEQGVDAGKIWVVFECPSVTDGQYTCEITRGALALDSCGS
;
A
#
# COMPACT_ATOMS: atom_id res chain seq x y z
N MET A 1 -44.04 38.05 64.66
CA MET A 1 -43.41 39.01 63.73
C MET A 1 -41.91 38.91 63.94
N SER A 2 -41.23 38.26 63.01
CA SER A 2 -39.85 37.76 63.15
C SER A 2 -38.82 38.72 62.55
N LEU A 3 -37.66 38.79 63.19
CA LEU A 3 -36.55 39.71 62.94
C LEU A 3 -35.71 39.32 61.71
N ALA A 4 -35.04 40.33 61.17
CA ALA A 4 -34.22 40.30 59.96
C ALA A 4 -32.74 39.95 60.22
N ARG A 5 -32.03 39.73 59.10
CA ARG A 5 -30.58 39.94 58.82
C ARG A 5 -29.59 38.78 59.05
N LEU A 6 -28.94 38.32 57.96
CA LEU A 6 -27.55 38.65 57.53
C LEU A 6 -26.98 37.51 56.67
N GLY A 7 -26.43 37.87 55.51
CA GLY A 7 -25.64 36.97 54.68
C GLY A 7 -24.17 36.95 55.07
N PHE A 8 -23.44 35.93 54.62
CA PHE A 8 -22.01 35.97 54.29
C PHE A 8 -21.65 34.65 53.57
N VAL A 9 -21.10 34.75 52.36
CA VAL A 9 -20.48 33.64 51.62
C VAL A 9 -18.96 33.90 51.61
N PRO A 10 -18.15 32.86 51.85
CA PRO A 10 -16.95 32.72 51.05
C PRO A 10 -16.84 31.32 50.43
N VAL A 11 -16.49 31.36 49.15
CA VAL A 11 -16.11 30.30 48.24
C VAL A 11 -14.80 29.65 48.70
N LEU A 12 -14.75 28.32 48.73
CA LEU A 12 -13.51 27.55 48.75
C LEU A 12 -13.63 26.43 47.73
N GLY A 13 -13.14 26.71 46.52
CA GLY A 13 -13.04 25.78 45.42
C GLY A 13 -11.85 24.86 45.60
N LEU A 14 -12.10 23.55 45.51
CA LEU A 14 -11.10 22.53 45.24
C LEU A 14 -11.51 21.84 43.93
N LEU A 15 -10.91 22.27 42.82
CA LEU A 15 -11.01 21.61 41.52
C LEU A 15 -9.84 20.63 41.41
N PRO A 16 -10.05 19.31 41.41
CA PRO A 16 -9.02 18.36 41.06
C PRO A 16 -8.79 18.45 39.54
N LEU A 17 -7.54 18.73 39.16
CA LEU A 17 -7.02 18.67 37.81
C LEU A 17 -7.24 17.26 37.24
N LEU A 18 -8.26 17.11 36.37
CA LEU A 18 -8.36 15.95 35.49
C LEU A 18 -7.20 16.05 34.50
N GLY A 19 -6.20 15.19 34.69
CA GLY A 19 -5.13 14.98 33.72
C GLY A 19 -5.73 14.48 32.41
N PHE A 20 -5.66 15.32 31.38
CA PHE A 20 -5.83 14.89 30.00
C PHE A 20 -4.63 14.00 29.66
N GLY A 21 -4.77 12.69 29.90
CA GLY A 21 -3.93 11.71 29.23
C GLY A 21 -4.19 11.86 27.74
N CYS A 22 -3.23 12.44 27.02
CA CYS A 22 -3.20 12.40 25.57
C CYS A 22 -3.01 10.93 25.18
N SER A 23 -4.11 10.19 25.06
CA SER A 23 -4.11 8.92 24.34
C SER A 23 -3.62 9.25 22.94
N ASP A 24 -2.38 8.87 22.65
CA ASP A 24 -1.84 8.99 21.29
C ASP A 24 -2.86 8.35 20.35
N PRO A 25 -3.43 9.08 19.38
CA PRO A 25 -4.40 8.51 18.47
C PRO A 25 -3.79 7.25 17.84
N ALA A 26 -4.56 6.17 17.78
CA ALA A 26 -4.10 4.93 17.20
C ALA A 26 -3.53 5.20 15.79
N PRO A 27 -2.38 4.59 15.43
CA PRO A 27 -1.82 4.73 14.09
C PRO A 27 -2.89 4.44 13.04
N PRO A 28 -2.89 5.17 11.91
CA PRO A 28 -3.88 4.94 10.87
C PRO A 28 -3.73 3.52 10.31
N THR A 29 -4.85 2.85 10.01
CA THR A 29 -4.84 1.50 9.44
C THR A 29 -4.25 1.53 8.03
N PRO A 30 -3.25 0.68 7.72
CA PRO A 30 -2.69 0.58 6.37
C PRO A 30 -3.74 0.28 5.31
N ARG A 31 -3.58 0.85 4.12
CA ARG A 31 -4.49 0.68 2.98
C ARG A 31 -3.73 0.43 1.70
N ALA A 32 -4.29 -0.42 0.84
CA ALA A 32 -3.71 -0.74 -0.46
C ALA A 32 -4.76 -0.78 -1.57
N ALA A 33 -4.30 -0.50 -2.78
CA ALA A 33 -4.95 -0.93 -4.01
C ALA A 33 -3.87 -1.33 -5.00
N TYR A 34 -4.12 -2.37 -5.79
CA TYR A 34 -3.27 -2.70 -6.93
C TYR A 34 -4.08 -3.21 -8.10
N SER A 35 -3.51 -3.05 -9.29
CA SER A 35 -3.93 -3.68 -10.52
C SER A 35 -2.69 -4.29 -11.16
N LEU A 36 -2.65 -5.60 -11.33
CA LEU A 36 -1.51 -6.37 -11.80
C LEU A 36 -1.94 -7.18 -13.02
N ASN A 37 -1.49 -6.76 -14.19
CA ASN A 37 -1.78 -7.46 -15.45
C ASN A 37 -0.64 -8.44 -15.75
N PHE A 38 -0.89 -9.71 -15.43
CA PHE A 38 0.03 -10.82 -15.63
C PHE A 38 -0.11 -11.32 -17.07
N VAL A 39 1.00 -11.36 -17.80
CA VAL A 39 1.04 -11.60 -19.24
C VAL A 39 1.91 -12.81 -19.57
N LYS A 40 1.44 -13.59 -20.55
CA LYS A 40 2.13 -14.68 -21.22
C LYS A 40 2.85 -14.14 -22.45
N PRO A 41 4.18 -13.91 -22.40
CA PRO A 41 4.93 -13.41 -23.55
C PRO A 41 5.17 -14.45 -24.65
N GLY A 42 4.72 -15.69 -24.46
CA GLY A 42 4.89 -16.77 -25.42
C GLY A 42 4.91 -18.14 -24.75
N ALA A 43 5.65 -19.08 -25.32
CA ALA A 43 5.74 -20.45 -24.80
C ALA A 43 6.53 -20.57 -23.48
N SER A 44 7.29 -19.55 -23.08
CA SER A 44 8.06 -19.51 -21.83
C SER A 44 7.19 -19.43 -20.58
N CYS A 45 5.91 -19.04 -20.71
CA CYS A 45 4.97 -18.89 -19.61
C CYS A 45 3.84 -19.91 -19.71
N ASN A 46 3.61 -20.66 -18.63
CA ASN A 46 2.56 -21.69 -18.53
C ASN A 46 1.22 -21.13 -18.05
N VAL A 47 1.21 -19.96 -17.41
CA VAL A 47 -0.01 -19.30 -16.93
C VAL A 47 -0.58 -18.40 -18.02
N GLY A 48 -1.91 -18.40 -18.19
CA GLY A 48 -2.59 -17.52 -19.14
C GLY A 48 -2.64 -16.07 -18.68
N ASN A 49 -2.88 -15.14 -19.61
CA ASN A 49 -3.08 -13.73 -19.30
C ASN A 49 -4.23 -13.56 -18.30
N HIS A 50 -4.01 -12.77 -17.26
CA HIS A 50 -5.05 -12.42 -16.32
C HIS A 50 -4.73 -11.11 -15.58
N LEU A 51 -5.79 -10.49 -15.07
CA LEU A 51 -5.71 -9.30 -14.25
C LEU A 51 -6.03 -9.70 -12.80
N GLU A 52 -5.12 -9.39 -11.89
CA GLU A 52 -5.38 -9.45 -10.44
C GLU A 52 -5.54 -8.05 -9.88
N VAL A 53 -6.53 -7.86 -9.02
CA VAL A 53 -6.86 -6.55 -8.45
C VAL A 53 -7.16 -6.63 -6.96
N LEU A 54 -6.75 -5.59 -6.24
CA LEU A 54 -7.25 -5.23 -4.92
C LEU A 54 -7.67 -3.76 -4.98
N GLY A 55 -8.87 -3.44 -4.53
CA GLY A 55 -9.39 -2.07 -4.67
C GLY A 55 -9.68 -1.70 -6.13
N GLU A 56 -9.52 -0.42 -6.46
CA GLU A 56 -9.67 0.13 -7.81
C GLU A 56 -8.62 1.23 -8.03
N VAL A 57 -7.55 0.87 -8.74
CA VAL A 57 -6.43 1.75 -9.07
C VAL A 57 -5.93 1.49 -10.50
N SER A 58 -5.41 2.54 -11.13
CA SER A 58 -4.80 2.54 -12.44
C SER A 58 -3.72 3.62 -12.50
N ALA A 59 -3.07 3.76 -13.65
CA ALA A 59 -2.22 4.92 -13.93
C ALA A 59 -2.97 6.26 -13.78
N ALA A 60 -4.20 6.35 -14.30
CA ALA A 60 -4.90 7.63 -14.36
C ALA A 60 -5.71 7.96 -13.11
N ARG A 61 -6.12 6.95 -12.34
CA ARG A 61 -7.11 7.11 -11.25
C ARG A 61 -6.85 6.17 -10.09
N ARG A 62 -7.01 6.68 -8.87
CA ARG A 62 -7.05 5.93 -7.61
C ARG A 62 -8.43 6.12 -6.99
N LEU A 63 -9.33 5.16 -7.19
CA LEU A 63 -10.76 5.31 -6.87
C LEU A 63 -11.15 4.61 -5.56
N ARG A 64 -10.56 3.43 -5.29
CA ARG A 64 -10.91 2.64 -4.11
C ARG A 64 -9.68 1.99 -3.50
N MET A 65 -9.38 2.34 -2.26
CA MET A 65 -8.33 1.75 -1.43
C MET A 65 -8.97 0.84 -0.37
N VAL A 66 -8.48 -0.39 -0.23
CA VAL A 66 -8.95 -1.38 0.75
C VAL A 66 -8.06 -1.30 1.99
N ALA A 67 -8.64 -1.19 3.18
CA ALA A 67 -7.88 -1.18 4.42
C ALA A 67 -7.51 -2.61 4.87
N ASP A 68 -6.46 -2.72 5.69
CA ASP A 68 -6.15 -3.97 6.37
C ASP A 68 -7.36 -4.47 7.18
N GLY A 69 -7.68 -5.76 7.03
CA GLY A 69 -8.83 -6.41 7.66
C GLY A 69 -10.16 -6.30 6.89
N ASP A 70 -10.25 -5.42 5.89
CA ASP A 70 -11.48 -5.26 5.09
C ASP A 70 -11.52 -6.27 3.93
N GLU A 71 -12.71 -6.79 3.60
CA GLU A 71 -12.93 -7.66 2.41
C GLU A 71 -12.06 -8.94 2.37
N GLY A 72 -11.51 -9.36 3.51
CA GLY A 72 -10.55 -10.46 3.60
C GLY A 72 -9.14 -10.10 3.12
N ALA A 73 -8.85 -8.79 3.03
CA ALA A 73 -7.53 -8.27 2.72
C ALA A 73 -6.64 -8.22 3.98
N THR A 74 -5.37 -8.52 3.79
CA THR A 74 -4.30 -8.19 4.73
C THR A 74 -3.38 -7.22 4.04
N VAL A 75 -3.09 -6.09 4.67
CA VAL A 75 -2.20 -5.05 4.16
C VAL A 75 -1.18 -4.71 5.24
N ASP A 76 0.07 -5.02 4.97
CA ASP A 76 1.21 -4.60 5.79
C ASP A 76 2.17 -3.82 4.90
N CYS A 77 2.43 -2.56 5.22
CA CYS A 77 3.27 -1.72 4.40
C CYS A 77 4.07 -0.68 5.18
N THR A 78 5.20 -0.31 4.61
CA THR A 78 6.14 0.69 5.11
C THR A 78 6.56 1.56 3.92
N VAL A 79 6.46 2.89 4.08
CA VAL A 79 6.99 3.87 3.12
C VAL A 79 7.77 4.90 3.92
N THR A 80 9.09 4.78 3.89
CA THR A 80 9.99 5.56 4.76
C THR A 80 11.04 6.27 3.96
N GLY A 81 11.50 7.41 4.47
CA GLY A 81 12.53 8.21 3.83
C GLY A 81 12.16 9.68 3.71
N SER A 82 13.05 10.42 3.07
CA SER A 82 12.91 11.85 2.81
C SER A 82 13.72 12.20 1.57
N GLY A 83 13.07 12.72 0.53
CA GLY A 83 13.69 12.96 -0.77
C GLY A 83 13.77 11.69 -1.63
N THR A 84 14.28 10.60 -1.06
CA THR A 84 14.09 9.24 -1.59
C THR A 84 13.47 8.32 -0.54
N PHE A 85 12.81 7.27 -1.01
CA PHE A 85 11.96 6.43 -0.17
C PHE A 85 12.23 4.94 -0.38
N ASP A 86 12.29 4.20 0.73
CA ASP A 86 12.20 2.73 0.76
C ASP A 86 10.73 2.35 0.98
N VAL A 87 10.23 1.48 0.11
CA VAL A 87 8.87 0.96 0.09
C VAL A 87 8.92 -0.54 0.26
N SER A 88 8.20 -1.06 1.24
CA SER A 88 7.96 -2.49 1.42
C SER A 88 6.48 -2.71 1.66
N ALA A 89 5.87 -3.65 0.94
CA ALA A 89 4.46 -3.99 1.13
C ALA A 89 4.22 -5.48 0.95
N THR A 90 3.41 -6.05 1.84
CA THR A 90 2.79 -7.36 1.72
C THR A 90 1.27 -7.16 1.67
N MET A 91 0.66 -7.62 0.59
CA MET A 91 -0.78 -7.56 0.38
C MET A 91 -1.28 -8.96 0.10
N ALA A 92 -2.27 -9.40 0.85
CA ALA A 92 -2.93 -10.68 0.65
C ALA A 92 -4.44 -10.45 0.52
N LEU A 93 -5.09 -11.22 -0.34
CA LEU A 93 -6.55 -11.31 -0.37
C LEU A 93 -6.93 -12.77 -0.16
N ARG A 94 -7.81 -13.03 0.82
CA ARG A 94 -8.34 -14.36 1.13
C ARG A 94 -9.85 -14.24 1.33
N ASN A 95 -10.62 -14.63 0.32
CA ASN A 95 -12.07 -14.73 0.41
C ASN A 95 -12.59 -15.93 -0.40
N SER A 96 -13.92 -16.08 -0.51
CA SER A 96 -14.53 -17.23 -1.19
C SER A 96 -14.27 -17.29 -2.70
N THR A 97 -13.80 -16.21 -3.32
CA THR A 97 -13.62 -16.08 -4.77
C THR A 97 -12.19 -15.77 -5.19
N ALA A 98 -11.32 -15.35 -4.26
CA ALA A 98 -9.95 -14.94 -4.53
C ALA A 98 -8.98 -15.39 -3.44
N ALA A 99 -7.80 -15.83 -3.88
CA ALA A 99 -6.64 -16.13 -3.06
C ALA A 99 -5.41 -15.60 -3.78
N THR A 100 -4.85 -14.48 -3.30
CA THR A 100 -3.74 -13.77 -3.94
C THR A 100 -2.75 -13.28 -2.90
N ASP A 101 -1.46 -13.40 -3.18
CA ASP A 101 -0.37 -12.82 -2.40
C ASP A 101 0.52 -11.96 -3.29
N VAL A 102 0.79 -10.74 -2.85
CA VAL A 102 1.67 -9.79 -3.53
C VAL A 102 2.65 -9.24 -2.50
N ARG A 103 3.93 -9.32 -2.79
CA ARG A 103 4.98 -8.66 -2.01
C ARG A 103 5.77 -7.76 -2.94
N ILE A 104 6.00 -6.52 -2.52
CA ILE A 104 6.68 -5.50 -3.30
C ILE A 104 7.77 -4.88 -2.45
N LYS A 105 8.95 -4.67 -3.05
CA LYS A 105 10.03 -3.89 -2.47
C LYS A 105 10.59 -2.91 -3.48
N ILE A 106 10.71 -1.64 -3.11
CA ILE A 106 11.35 -0.58 -3.89
C ILE A 106 12.33 0.11 -2.95
N VAL A 107 13.63 0.06 -3.25
CA VAL A 107 14.67 0.46 -2.27
C VAL A 107 14.95 1.95 -2.29
N ASP A 108 14.87 2.57 -3.47
CA ASP A 108 15.28 3.96 -3.66
C ASP A 108 14.43 4.61 -4.76
N ILE A 109 13.21 5.01 -4.41
CA ILE A 109 12.34 5.79 -5.31
C ILE A 109 12.32 7.25 -4.91
N SER A 110 12.61 8.13 -5.88
CA SER A 110 12.45 9.58 -5.71
C SER A 110 11.14 10.04 -6.35
N PRO A 111 10.54 11.16 -5.90
CA PRO A 111 9.39 11.78 -6.57
C PRO A 111 9.62 12.15 -8.05
N ALA A 112 10.86 12.14 -8.53
CA ALA A 112 11.22 12.43 -9.92
C ALA A 112 11.34 11.17 -10.80
N ALA A 113 11.00 9.98 -10.30
CA ALA A 113 11.06 8.76 -11.10
C ALA A 113 10.08 8.82 -12.28
N THR A 114 10.60 8.69 -13.51
CA THR A 114 9.81 8.67 -14.75
C THR A 114 9.97 7.34 -15.46
N LYS A 115 9.22 7.11 -16.54
CA LYS A 115 9.34 5.89 -17.33
C LYS A 115 10.74 5.70 -17.93
N GLU A 116 11.41 6.79 -18.27
CA GLU A 116 12.77 6.79 -18.83
C GLU A 116 13.85 6.63 -17.76
N MET A 117 13.52 7.00 -16.52
CA MET A 117 14.38 6.87 -15.33
C MET A 117 13.60 6.24 -14.16
N PRO A 118 13.19 4.97 -14.28
CA PRO A 118 12.38 4.32 -13.27
C PRO A 118 13.21 3.92 -12.06
N ALA A 119 12.58 3.86 -10.90
CA ALA A 119 13.15 3.19 -9.74
C ALA A 119 13.07 1.67 -9.93
N SER A 120 14.10 0.96 -9.48
CA SER A 120 14.12 -0.50 -9.56
C SER A 120 13.63 -1.14 -8.26
N GLY A 121 12.98 -2.29 -8.38
CA GLY A 121 12.47 -3.03 -7.24
C GLY A 121 12.14 -4.47 -7.58
N SER A 122 11.48 -5.16 -6.67
CA SER A 122 11.10 -6.55 -6.83
C SER A 122 9.64 -6.80 -6.48
N ILE A 123 9.08 -7.83 -7.12
CA ILE A 123 7.74 -8.34 -6.85
C ILE A 123 7.81 -9.86 -6.66
N ILE A 124 7.06 -10.35 -5.67
CA ILE A 124 6.66 -11.75 -5.54
C ILE A 124 5.14 -11.79 -5.67
N PHE A 125 4.63 -12.62 -6.58
CA PHE A 125 3.21 -12.69 -6.89
C PHE A 125 2.74 -14.14 -6.96
N SER A 126 1.62 -14.45 -6.31
CA SER A 126 0.87 -15.69 -6.54
C SER A 126 -0.63 -15.43 -6.51
N SER A 127 -1.40 -16.23 -7.25
CA SER A 127 -2.85 -16.19 -7.23
C SER A 127 -3.46 -17.56 -7.47
N ALA A 128 -4.79 -17.66 -7.39
CA ALA A 128 -5.51 -18.87 -7.81
C ALA A 128 -5.21 -19.24 -9.29
N LYS A 129 -4.91 -18.26 -10.15
CA LYS A 129 -4.56 -18.49 -11.57
C LYS A 129 -3.16 -19.07 -11.74
N THR A 130 -2.25 -18.77 -10.82
CA THR A 130 -0.93 -19.42 -10.74
C THR A 130 -0.99 -20.73 -9.94
N SER A 131 -2.18 -21.20 -9.54
CA SER A 131 -2.36 -22.34 -8.63
C SER A 131 -1.63 -22.17 -7.29
N GLY A 132 -1.44 -20.93 -6.83
CA GLY A 132 -0.68 -20.60 -5.63
C GLY A 132 0.84 -20.60 -5.81
N THR A 133 1.36 -20.96 -6.99
CA THR A 133 2.80 -20.89 -7.29
C THR A 133 3.26 -19.43 -7.33
N ALA A 134 4.37 -19.14 -6.66
CA ALA A 134 4.95 -17.80 -6.60
C ALA A 134 5.83 -17.53 -7.83
N PHE A 135 5.54 -16.44 -8.52
CA PHE A 135 6.37 -15.85 -9.56
C PHE A 135 7.13 -14.67 -8.96
N THR A 136 8.45 -14.70 -9.09
CA THR A 136 9.35 -13.71 -8.48
C THR A 136 10.15 -12.99 -9.56
N SER A 137 10.25 -11.67 -9.48
CA SER A 137 11.18 -10.90 -10.30
C SER A 137 12.63 -11.26 -9.98
N THR A 138 13.48 -11.37 -10.99
CA THR A 138 14.89 -11.72 -10.78
C THR A 138 15.73 -10.49 -10.44
N SER A 139 16.93 -10.70 -9.88
CA SER A 139 17.87 -9.61 -9.61
C SER A 139 18.39 -8.94 -10.89
N ASP A 140 18.42 -9.70 -11.98
CA ASP A 140 19.00 -9.27 -13.27
C ASP A 140 17.97 -8.52 -14.10
N GLU A 141 16.67 -8.80 -13.90
CA GLU A 141 15.54 -8.16 -14.56
C GLU A 141 14.56 -7.62 -13.50
N GLN A 142 15.03 -6.63 -12.75
CA GLN A 142 14.24 -5.97 -11.71
C GLN A 142 12.98 -5.31 -12.31
N CYS A 143 11.92 -5.29 -11.51
CA CYS A 143 10.73 -4.51 -11.86
C CYS A 143 11.06 -3.02 -11.85
N GLN A 144 10.41 -2.28 -12.74
CA GLN A 144 10.57 -0.84 -12.91
C GLN A 144 9.33 -0.12 -12.40
N PHE A 145 9.53 0.90 -11.59
CA PHE A 145 8.50 1.68 -10.93
C PHE A 145 8.68 3.17 -11.26
N TRP A 146 7.61 3.84 -11.68
CA TRP A 146 7.68 5.26 -12.02
C TRP A 146 6.36 6.00 -11.81
N PHE A 147 6.42 7.32 -11.93
CA PHE A 147 5.24 8.18 -11.95
C PHE A 147 4.99 8.70 -13.36
N ASP A 148 3.76 8.60 -13.85
CA ASP A 148 3.39 9.19 -15.14
C ASP A 148 3.35 10.72 -15.01
N ALA A 149 3.84 11.41 -16.05
CA ALA A 149 3.77 12.87 -16.12
C ALA A 149 2.32 13.37 -16.08
N ASP A 150 2.13 14.57 -15.50
CA ASP A 150 0.82 15.23 -15.38
C ASP A 150 -0.25 14.39 -14.65
N SER A 151 0.16 13.50 -13.74
CA SER A 151 -0.73 12.68 -12.91
C SER A 151 -0.69 13.10 -11.43
N GLU A 152 -1.60 12.55 -10.64
CA GLU A 152 -1.62 12.68 -9.18
C GLU A 152 -0.77 11.60 -8.48
N GLN A 153 0.00 10.82 -9.24
CA GLN A 153 0.92 9.81 -8.74
C GLN A 153 2.08 10.47 -7.98
N GLY A 154 2.71 9.73 -7.07
CA GLY A 154 3.83 10.25 -6.28
C GLY A 154 4.14 9.41 -5.05
N VAL A 155 5.12 9.86 -4.27
CA VAL A 155 5.57 9.20 -3.04
C VAL A 155 5.85 10.24 -1.95
N ASP A 156 5.53 9.87 -0.72
CA ASP A 156 5.80 10.62 0.51
C ASP A 156 5.85 9.62 1.69
N ALA A 157 6.28 10.06 2.87
CA ALA A 157 6.28 9.20 4.05
C ALA A 157 4.86 8.64 4.30
N GLY A 158 4.77 7.32 4.47
CA GLY A 158 3.53 6.59 4.69
C GLY A 158 2.64 6.35 3.47
N LYS A 159 3.00 6.84 2.26
CA LYS A 159 2.15 6.66 1.06
C LYS A 159 2.91 6.66 -0.26
N ILE A 160 2.39 5.90 -1.23
CA ILE A 160 2.88 5.92 -2.61
C ILE A 160 1.74 5.59 -3.57
N TRP A 161 1.70 6.21 -4.74
CA TRP A 161 0.91 5.75 -5.88
C TRP A 161 1.81 5.76 -7.11
N VAL A 162 2.04 4.59 -7.68
CA VAL A 162 3.08 4.34 -8.69
C VAL A 162 2.57 3.36 -9.75
N VAL A 163 3.10 3.46 -10.96
CA VAL A 163 2.93 2.46 -12.01
C VAL A 163 4.17 1.60 -12.12
N PHE A 164 4.00 0.36 -12.59
CA PHE A 164 5.13 -0.57 -12.65
C PHE A 164 5.02 -1.60 -13.77
N GLU A 165 6.17 -2.12 -14.17
CA GLU A 165 6.32 -3.23 -15.09
C GLU A 165 7.41 -4.17 -14.58
N CYS A 166 7.19 -5.48 -14.72
CA CYS A 166 8.20 -6.49 -14.48
C CYS A 166 8.46 -7.20 -15.80
N PRO A 167 9.60 -6.93 -16.47
CA PRO A 167 9.96 -7.59 -17.73
C PRO A 167 10.10 -9.11 -17.60
N SER A 168 10.25 -9.61 -16.37
CA SER A 168 10.45 -11.02 -16.10
C SER A 168 10.06 -11.34 -14.67
N VAL A 169 9.17 -12.32 -14.52
CA VAL A 169 8.86 -12.98 -13.25
C VAL A 169 8.88 -14.49 -13.49
N THR A 170 9.48 -15.25 -12.57
CA THR A 170 9.68 -16.69 -12.74
C THR A 170 9.32 -17.49 -11.50
N ASP A 171 8.82 -18.71 -11.71
CA ASP A 171 8.67 -19.73 -10.68
C ASP A 171 9.89 -20.71 -10.63
N GLY A 172 10.94 -20.41 -11.39
CA GLY A 172 12.13 -21.24 -11.59
C GLY A 172 12.06 -22.18 -12.80
N GLN A 173 10.87 -22.42 -13.36
CA GLN A 173 10.66 -23.24 -14.55
C GLN A 173 10.10 -22.44 -15.73
N TYR A 174 9.17 -21.53 -15.46
CA TYR A 174 8.50 -20.69 -16.44
C TYR A 174 8.80 -19.23 -16.16
N THR A 175 8.85 -18.44 -17.24
CA THR A 175 9.08 -16.99 -17.19
C THR A 175 7.92 -16.29 -17.86
N CYS A 176 7.27 -15.42 -17.09
CA CYS A 176 6.13 -14.60 -17.46
C CYS A 176 6.46 -13.11 -17.26
N GLU A 177 5.51 -12.23 -17.60
CA GLU A 177 5.67 -10.78 -17.49
C GLU A 177 4.56 -10.16 -16.65
N ILE A 178 4.82 -8.99 -16.08
CA ILE A 178 3.77 -8.11 -15.56
C ILE A 178 3.88 -6.79 -16.32
N THR A 179 2.81 -6.40 -17.00
CA THR A 179 2.80 -5.17 -17.82
C THR A 179 1.81 -4.16 -17.29
N ARG A 180 2.14 -2.87 -17.30
CA ARG A 180 1.27 -1.75 -16.92
C ARG A 180 0.51 -1.95 -15.60
N GLY A 181 1.21 -2.42 -14.57
CA GLY A 181 0.67 -2.49 -13.21
C GLY A 181 0.51 -1.11 -12.58
N ALA A 182 -0.37 -1.00 -11.60
CA ALA A 182 -0.50 0.17 -10.74
C ALA A 182 -0.60 -0.27 -9.27
N LEU A 183 0.07 0.46 -8.39
CA LEU A 183 0.10 0.22 -6.94
C LEU A 183 -0.19 1.54 -6.24
N ALA A 184 -1.12 1.53 -5.29
CA ALA A 184 -1.29 2.60 -4.34
C ALA A 184 -1.26 2.03 -2.91
N LEU A 185 -0.52 2.70 -2.05
CA LEU A 185 -0.40 2.43 -0.63
C LEU A 185 -0.63 3.74 0.14
N ASP A 186 -1.31 3.66 1.27
CA ASP A 186 -1.59 4.81 2.12
C ASP A 186 -1.62 4.36 3.58
N SER A 187 -1.37 5.30 4.51
CA SER A 187 -1.34 5.02 5.94
C SER A 187 -0.37 3.89 6.32
N CYS A 188 0.70 3.73 5.55
CA CYS A 188 1.77 2.79 5.85
C CYS A 188 2.59 3.27 7.05
N GLY A 189 3.13 2.33 7.82
CA GLY A 189 4.02 2.64 8.93
C GLY A 189 5.23 3.46 8.44
N SER A 190 5.62 4.43 9.25
CA SER A 190 6.84 5.23 9.12
C SER A 190 7.83 4.89 10.22
#